data_AF-A0A7V3CVJ8-F1
#
_entry.id   AF-A0A7V3CVJ8-F1
#
_cell.length_a   1.000
_cell.length_b   1.000
_cell.length_c   1.000
_cell.angle_alpha   90.00
_cell.angle_beta   90.00
_cell.angle_gamma   90.00
#
_symmetry.space_group_name_H-M   'P 1'
#
loop_
_entity.id
_entity.type
_entity.pdbx_description
1 polymer ?
#
loop_
_entity_poly.entity_id
_entity_poly.type
_entity_poly.pdbx_seq_one_letter_code
_entity_poly.pdbx_strand_id
1 'polypeptide(L)'
;MEKWILDILKQERKIRKIPLEVKELNNNYYLYRSTTAWDKEKGKIKKVSEYIGRITPKGVINKSKMNEIRSIYEYGNSYFLYELSNDFLDYLKNVFYNNWQEILACSIVKTIESVPLKLIKSRWEKLHLSRLISPAISPNSLSEVLRSIGKDYASQKEFFNSISNNSKTLIFDLSSIFSQSENLKLAEKGYNHEHFHIGQINFLLFFSRDKHLPLMLRPLNGSVKDIKALRSVLDEIDLKKSILILDRGFASYELPKDLKEIKSSFIMPLRRNFKIINYNMKLEKSFIYRNRGIKWGVKKAGKYYLYLCEDVKMRAEEDTNFLRLIKENKKSKKDYAIESKKFGRIGLLSDLKMNGEKIYLMWKDRENIEVAFDSLKNELENDKTYLNDEDAVRGYFFISFISLYLYYKILNLIKEKNLTNKISVNEVLLELSKIYEVSYENKRKLGPFPERVNRLTENLGINIKHIP
;
A
#
# COMPACT_ATOMS: atom_id res chain seq x y z
N MET A 1 -6.71 58.85 6.84
CA MET A 1 -5.87 57.81 6.20
C MET A 1 -4.41 58.24 6.36
N GLU A 2 -3.58 57.37 6.91
CA GLU A 2 -2.18 57.67 7.23
C GLU A 2 -1.31 57.86 5.98
N LYS A 3 -0.26 58.69 6.08
CA LYS A 3 0.58 59.11 4.94
C LYS A 3 1.23 57.93 4.21
N TRP A 4 1.70 56.92 4.96
CA TRP A 4 2.33 55.72 4.40
C TRP A 4 1.36 54.88 3.55
N ILE A 5 0.06 54.90 3.82
CA ILE A 5 -0.96 54.16 3.06
C ILE A 5 -1.17 54.80 1.69
N LEU A 6 -1.20 56.14 1.65
CA LEU A 6 -1.34 56.90 0.40
C LEU A 6 -0.13 56.71 -0.50
N ASP A 7 1.07 56.61 0.08
CA ASP A 7 2.31 56.38 -0.67
C ASP A 7 2.32 54.98 -1.29
N ILE A 8 1.91 53.94 -0.53
CA ILE A 8 1.75 52.58 -1.06
C ILE A 8 0.67 52.53 -2.15
N LEU A 9 -0.48 53.18 -1.95
CA LEU A 9 -1.55 53.23 -2.96
C LEU A 9 -1.07 53.87 -4.27
N LYS A 10 -0.29 54.94 -4.20
CA LYS A 10 0.31 55.59 -5.38
C LYS A 10 1.28 54.67 -6.11
N GLN A 11 2.13 53.95 -5.39
CA GLN A 11 3.05 52.97 -5.96
C GLN A 11 2.29 51.84 -6.67
N GLU A 12 1.30 51.25 -6.01
CA GLU A 12 0.49 50.16 -6.57
C GLU A 12 -0.33 50.59 -7.80
N ARG A 13 -0.84 51.83 -7.83
CA ARG A 13 -1.50 52.40 -9.02
C ARG A 13 -0.54 52.50 -10.21
N LYS A 14 0.71 52.91 -9.97
CA LYS A 14 1.75 52.96 -11.03
C LYS A 14 2.12 51.56 -11.53
N ILE A 15 2.23 50.59 -10.62
CA ILE A 15 2.62 49.21 -10.95
C ILE A 15 1.51 48.50 -11.73
N ARG A 16 0.27 48.53 -11.23
CA ARG A 16 -0.81 47.68 -11.76
C ARG A 16 -1.66 48.32 -12.84
N LYS A 17 -1.62 49.65 -12.97
CA LYS A 17 -2.39 50.41 -13.97
C LYS A 17 -3.90 50.08 -13.99
N ILE A 18 -4.47 49.80 -12.82
CA ILE A 18 -5.91 49.53 -12.62
C ILE A 18 -6.49 50.49 -11.57
N PRO A 19 -7.81 50.74 -11.57
CA PRO A 19 -8.45 51.54 -10.52
C PRO A 19 -8.39 50.81 -9.18
N LEU A 20 -7.76 51.45 -8.19
CA LEU A 20 -7.56 50.91 -6.85
C LEU A 20 -8.22 51.78 -5.79
N GLU A 21 -8.84 51.14 -4.80
CA GLU A 21 -9.40 51.78 -3.61
C GLU A 21 -8.93 51.09 -2.33
N VAL A 22 -8.90 51.85 -1.23
CA VAL A 22 -8.53 51.35 0.09
C VAL A 22 -9.76 51.35 0.97
N LYS A 23 -9.99 50.24 1.69
CA LYS A 23 -11.03 50.14 2.72
C LYS A 23 -10.40 49.86 4.07
N GLU A 24 -10.91 50.54 5.09
CA GLU A 24 -10.56 50.30 6.48
C GLU A 24 -11.60 49.39 7.12
N LEU A 25 -11.15 48.27 7.68
CA LEU A 25 -11.97 47.25 8.35
C LEU A 25 -11.22 46.77 9.59
N ASN A 26 -11.82 46.88 10.77
CA ASN A 26 -11.24 46.43 12.04
C ASN A 26 -9.79 46.91 12.26
N ASN A 27 -9.56 48.23 12.18
CA ASN A 27 -8.23 48.88 12.29
C ASN A 27 -7.16 48.37 11.31
N ASN A 28 -7.59 47.76 10.20
CA ASN A 28 -6.70 47.26 9.17
C ASN A 28 -7.09 47.84 7.81
N TYR A 29 -6.08 48.06 6.97
CA TYR A 29 -6.26 48.63 5.64
C TYR A 29 -6.13 47.56 4.56
N TYR A 30 -7.04 47.58 3.60
CA TYR A 30 -7.16 46.57 2.56
C TYR A 30 -7.27 47.22 1.20
N LEU A 31 -6.54 46.67 0.22
CA LEU A 31 -6.54 47.13 -1.16
C LEU A 31 -7.60 46.37 -1.95
N TYR A 32 -8.40 47.09 -2.72
CA TYR A 32 -9.41 46.54 -3.64
C TYR A 32 -9.23 47.13 -5.04
N ARG A 33 -9.56 46.33 -6.07
CA ARG A 33 -9.79 46.81 -7.42
C ARG A 33 -11.20 47.37 -7.48
N SER A 34 -11.33 48.62 -7.91
CA SER A 34 -12.64 49.24 -8.14
C SER A 34 -13.05 48.98 -9.59
N THR A 35 -14.06 48.15 -9.80
CA THR A 35 -14.67 47.89 -11.11
C THR A 35 -16.17 48.16 -11.07
N THR A 36 -16.84 48.01 -12.20
CA THR A 36 -18.29 48.07 -12.32
C THR A 36 -18.81 46.76 -12.89
N ALA A 37 -19.93 46.27 -12.38
CA ALA A 37 -20.62 45.09 -12.89
C ALA A 37 -22.11 45.41 -13.14
N TRP A 38 -22.69 44.76 -14.14
CA TRP A 38 -24.11 44.90 -14.46
C TRP A 38 -24.97 44.08 -13.50
N ASP A 39 -25.89 44.75 -12.79
CA ASP A 39 -26.85 44.10 -11.90
C ASP A 39 -28.11 43.75 -12.69
N LYS A 40 -28.31 42.47 -13.02
CA LYS A 40 -29.43 42.00 -13.84
C LYS A 40 -30.79 42.12 -13.16
N GLU A 41 -30.85 42.10 -11.83
CA GLU A 41 -32.10 42.23 -11.07
C GLU A 41 -32.56 43.69 -11.00
N LYS A 42 -31.61 44.63 -10.91
CA LYS A 42 -31.91 46.06 -10.77
C LYS A 42 -31.76 46.87 -12.06
N GLY A 43 -31.30 46.25 -13.15
CA GLY A 43 -31.13 46.87 -14.46
C GLY A 43 -30.17 48.05 -14.48
N LYS A 44 -29.15 48.07 -13.61
CA LYS A 44 -28.22 49.21 -13.46
C LYS A 44 -26.78 48.74 -13.28
N ILE A 45 -25.84 49.62 -13.62
CA ILE A 45 -24.40 49.43 -13.36
C ILE A 45 -24.12 49.67 -11.88
N LYS A 46 -23.54 48.68 -11.20
CA LYS A 46 -23.16 48.74 -9.78
C LYS A 46 -21.64 48.74 -9.64
N LYS A 47 -21.11 49.61 -8.77
CA LYS A 47 -19.69 49.56 -8.39
C LYS A 47 -19.41 48.28 -7.61
N VAL A 48 -18.40 47.53 -8.03
CA VAL A 48 -17.94 46.30 -7.36
C VAL A 48 -16.48 46.47 -6.97
N SER A 49 -16.16 46.01 -5.76
CA SER A 49 -14.81 46.07 -5.20
C SER A 49 -14.25 44.67 -5.12
N GLU A 50 -13.25 44.33 -5.93
CA GLU A 50 -12.58 43.02 -5.87
C GLU A 50 -11.38 43.10 -4.91
N TYR A 51 -11.35 42.26 -3.86
CA TYR A 51 -10.27 42.27 -2.87
C TYR A 51 -8.92 41.87 -3.49
N ILE A 52 -7.92 42.75 -3.38
CA ILE A 52 -6.55 42.51 -3.87
C ILE A 52 -5.62 42.06 -2.76
N GLY A 53 -5.74 42.53 -1.52
CA GLY A 53 -4.77 42.20 -0.48
C GLY A 53 -4.79 43.14 0.74
N ARG A 54 -3.99 42.82 1.77
CA ARG A 54 -3.86 43.64 2.99
C ARG A 54 -2.69 44.61 2.83
N ILE A 55 -2.91 45.87 3.19
CA ILE A 55 -1.90 46.92 3.18
C ILE A 55 -1.15 46.87 4.52
N THR A 56 0.18 46.82 4.46
CA THR A 56 1.07 46.83 5.63
C THR A 56 2.17 47.88 5.43
N PRO A 57 2.87 48.33 6.49
CA PRO A 57 3.99 49.28 6.34
C PRO A 57 5.12 48.80 5.41
N LYS A 58 5.20 47.48 5.13
CA LYS A 58 6.18 46.87 4.22
C LYS A 58 5.68 46.74 2.77
N GLY A 59 4.43 47.13 2.48
CA GLY A 59 3.81 47.01 1.16
C GLY A 59 2.47 46.26 1.18
N VAL A 60 1.94 45.95 -0.01
CA VAL A 60 0.68 45.21 -0.16
C VAL A 60 0.94 43.71 -0.19
N ILE A 61 0.41 43.03 0.83
CA ILE A 61 0.31 41.57 0.84
C ILE A 61 -0.87 41.22 -0.05
N ASN A 62 -0.59 40.86 -1.30
CA ASN A 62 -1.60 40.36 -2.22
C ASN A 62 -2.44 39.25 -1.57
N LYS A 63 -3.67 39.10 -2.04
CA LYS A 63 -4.53 37.94 -1.90
C LYS A 63 -3.80 36.81 -2.64
N SER A 64 -2.75 36.32 -2.03
CA SER A 64 -2.24 35.00 -2.30
C SER A 64 -3.43 34.06 -2.11
N LYS A 65 -3.52 33.02 -2.94
CA LYS A 65 -4.18 31.80 -2.50
C LYS A 65 -3.73 31.59 -1.06
N MET A 66 -4.71 31.41 -0.17
CA MET A 66 -4.55 31.42 1.28
C MET A 66 -3.78 30.17 1.78
N ASN A 67 -2.71 29.78 1.08
CA ASN A 67 -1.81 28.72 1.41
C ASN A 67 -0.52 29.36 1.93
N GLU A 68 -0.54 29.56 3.25
CA GLU A 68 0.59 29.45 4.19
C GLU A 68 1.95 30.04 3.78
N ILE A 69 2.44 30.98 4.61
CA ILE A 69 3.86 31.33 4.76
C ILE A 69 4.59 30.14 5.39
N ARG A 70 4.51 28.97 4.77
CA ARG A 70 5.22 27.78 5.22
C ARG A 70 6.64 27.88 4.71
N SER A 71 7.57 28.19 5.60
CA SER A 71 8.99 28.24 5.30
C SER A 71 9.69 26.90 5.54
N ILE A 72 9.06 25.96 6.24
CA ILE A 72 9.68 24.69 6.66
C ILE A 72 8.89 23.51 6.11
N TYR A 73 9.59 22.61 5.42
CA TYR A 73 9.02 21.41 4.81
C TYR A 73 9.81 20.17 5.23
N GLU A 74 9.12 19.05 5.46
CA GLU A 74 9.77 17.75 5.65
C GLU A 74 10.36 17.26 4.32
N TYR A 75 11.68 17.10 4.29
CA TYR A 75 12.44 16.81 3.08
C TYR A 75 12.87 15.35 3.03
N GLY A 76 13.57 14.85 4.04
CA GLY A 76 14.32 13.59 3.93
C GLY A 76 13.46 12.37 3.60
N ASN A 77 12.34 12.19 4.29
CA ASN A 77 11.41 11.06 4.05
C ASN A 77 10.71 11.16 2.69
N SER A 78 10.19 12.33 2.34
CA SER A 78 9.43 12.54 1.12
C SER A 78 10.32 12.46 -0.12
N TYR A 79 11.50 13.09 -0.09
CA TYR A 79 12.46 13.01 -1.18
C TYR A 79 13.01 11.59 -1.36
N PHE A 80 13.32 10.88 -0.26
CA PHE A 80 13.75 9.48 -0.34
C PHE A 80 12.69 8.58 -1.01
N LEU A 81 11.41 8.72 -0.65
CA LEU A 81 10.33 7.97 -1.29
C LEU A 81 10.14 8.34 -2.77
N TYR A 82 10.33 9.61 -3.12
CA TYR A 82 10.33 10.05 -4.52
C TYR A 82 11.46 9.39 -5.31
N GLU A 83 12.69 9.40 -4.78
CA GLU A 83 13.83 8.71 -5.40
C GLU A 83 13.58 7.21 -5.57
N LEU A 84 12.98 6.57 -4.55
CA LEU A 84 12.60 5.16 -4.64
C LEU A 84 11.55 4.88 -5.71
N SER A 85 10.72 5.87 -6.08
CA SER A 85 9.68 5.73 -7.09
C SER A 85 10.19 5.83 -8.54
N ASN A 86 11.42 6.30 -8.75
CA ASN A 86 11.98 6.56 -10.09
C ASN A 86 12.01 5.31 -10.99
N ASP A 87 12.03 4.10 -10.44
CA ASP A 87 12.00 2.85 -11.21
C ASP A 87 10.65 2.56 -11.87
N PHE A 88 9.54 3.06 -11.31
CA PHE A 88 8.21 2.90 -11.88
C PHE A 88 7.55 4.22 -12.29
N LEU A 89 8.14 5.38 -11.96
CA LEU A 89 7.52 6.69 -12.15
C LEU A 89 7.23 6.99 -13.62
N ASP A 90 8.13 6.63 -14.54
CA ASP A 90 7.92 6.86 -15.97
C ASP A 90 6.80 5.98 -16.53
N TYR A 91 6.73 4.70 -16.10
CA TYR A 91 5.60 3.84 -16.42
C TYR A 91 4.30 4.40 -15.87
N LEU A 92 4.30 4.89 -14.62
CA LEU A 92 3.13 5.50 -13.99
C LEU A 92 2.66 6.75 -14.75
N LYS A 93 3.58 7.63 -15.17
CA LYS A 93 3.27 8.82 -15.98
C LYS A 93 2.69 8.44 -17.34
N ASN A 94 3.21 7.40 -17.97
CA ASN A 94 2.74 6.95 -19.28
C ASN A 94 1.32 6.39 -19.21
N VAL A 95 1.05 5.51 -18.24
CA VAL A 95 -0.27 4.86 -18.13
C VAL A 95 -1.32 5.74 -17.44
N PHE A 96 -0.94 6.55 -16.44
CA PHE A 96 -1.85 7.46 -15.72
C PHE A 96 -1.49 8.93 -15.97
N TYR A 97 -1.39 9.35 -17.23
CA TYR A 97 -0.97 10.72 -17.59
C TYR A 97 -1.71 11.84 -16.83
N ASN A 98 -3.01 11.70 -16.61
CA ASN A 98 -3.83 12.70 -15.92
C ASN A 98 -3.83 12.57 -14.39
N ASN A 99 -3.43 11.42 -13.84
CA ASN A 99 -3.60 11.11 -12.41
C ASN A 99 -2.31 10.64 -11.70
N TRP A 100 -1.17 10.59 -12.39
CA TRP A 100 0.09 10.09 -11.80
C TRP A 100 0.55 10.93 -10.60
N GLN A 101 0.27 12.24 -10.61
CA GLN A 101 0.63 13.15 -9.52
C GLN A 101 -0.16 12.83 -8.25
N GLU A 102 -1.46 12.61 -8.39
CA GLU A 102 -2.34 12.22 -7.29
C GLU A 102 -2.01 10.84 -6.76
N ILE A 103 -1.76 9.87 -7.65
CA ILE A 103 -1.35 8.52 -7.26
C ILE A 103 -0.06 8.60 -6.43
N LEU A 104 0.98 9.24 -6.97
CA LEU A 104 2.27 9.36 -6.29
C LEU A 104 2.14 10.07 -4.94
N ALA A 105 1.45 11.20 -4.90
CA ALA A 105 1.30 11.99 -3.67
C ALA A 105 0.54 11.23 -2.59
N CYS A 106 -0.59 10.62 -2.92
CA CYS A 106 -1.37 9.82 -1.98
C CYS A 106 -0.57 8.61 -1.48
N SER A 107 0.14 7.91 -2.37
CA SER A 107 0.95 6.75 -1.99
C SER A 107 2.11 7.13 -1.09
N ILE A 108 2.84 8.22 -1.38
CA ILE A 108 3.91 8.73 -0.51
C ILE A 108 3.38 9.09 0.88
N VAL A 109 2.24 9.80 0.95
CA VAL A 109 1.62 10.14 2.24
C VAL A 109 1.28 8.88 3.02
N LYS A 110 0.61 7.91 2.39
CA LYS A 110 0.23 6.64 3.02
C LYS A 110 1.45 5.81 3.45
N THR A 111 2.55 5.85 2.70
CA THR A 111 3.80 5.17 3.10
C THR A 111 4.46 5.83 4.31
N ILE A 112 4.45 7.17 4.38
CA ILE A 112 5.03 7.91 5.52
C ILE A 112 4.20 7.69 6.78
N GLU A 113 2.88 7.81 6.66
CA GLU A 113 1.97 7.77 7.80
C GLU A 113 0.58 7.34 7.34
N SER A 114 0.00 6.36 8.02
CA SER A 114 -1.36 5.89 7.77
C SER A 114 -2.38 6.92 8.29
N VAL A 115 -2.64 7.95 7.48
CA VAL A 115 -3.65 8.97 7.75
C VAL A 115 -4.95 8.68 7.00
N PRO A 116 -6.14 8.98 7.58
CA PRO A 116 -7.39 8.90 6.86
C PRO A 116 -7.39 9.73 5.57
N LEU A 117 -8.11 9.28 4.54
CA LEU A 117 -8.17 9.95 3.22
C LEU A 117 -8.39 11.48 3.30
N LYS A 118 -9.26 11.95 4.20
CA LYS A 118 -9.56 13.38 4.39
C LYS A 118 -8.36 14.22 4.88
N LEU A 119 -7.33 13.59 5.45
CA LEU A 119 -6.13 14.26 5.97
C LEU A 119 -4.94 14.22 5.00
N ILE A 120 -5.05 13.49 3.88
CA ILE A 120 -3.96 13.33 2.91
C ILE A 120 -3.43 14.69 2.44
N LYS A 121 -4.31 15.62 2.05
CA LYS A 121 -3.91 16.97 1.65
C LYS A 121 -3.11 17.69 2.73
N SER A 122 -3.63 17.68 3.97
CA SER A 122 -2.99 18.37 5.08
C SER A 122 -1.61 17.80 5.39
N ARG A 123 -1.41 16.48 5.21
CA ARG A 123 -0.10 15.85 5.37
C ARG A 123 0.83 16.19 4.21
N TRP A 124 0.34 16.13 2.97
CA TRP A 124 1.08 16.45 1.75
C TRP A 124 1.65 17.87 1.76
N GLU A 125 0.85 18.86 2.17
CA GLU A 125 1.27 20.28 2.27
C GLU A 125 2.45 20.50 3.24
N LYS A 126 2.76 19.53 4.11
CA LYS A 126 3.93 19.55 4.99
C LYS A 126 5.21 19.06 4.33
N LEU A 127 5.11 18.31 3.25
CA LEU A 127 6.24 17.66 2.58
C LEU A 127 6.88 18.59 1.55
N HIS A 128 8.19 18.46 1.36
CA HIS A 128 8.95 19.19 0.33
C HIS A 128 8.33 19.02 -1.06
N LEU A 129 7.92 17.80 -1.38
CA LEU A 129 7.34 17.46 -2.69
C LEU A 129 6.10 18.28 -3.06
N SER A 130 5.37 18.84 -2.09
CA SER A 130 4.24 19.74 -2.37
C SER A 130 4.63 21.02 -3.11
N ARG A 131 5.92 21.36 -3.11
CA ARG A 131 6.49 22.48 -3.86
C ARG A 131 6.81 22.11 -5.32
N LEU A 132 6.98 20.83 -5.60
CA LEU A 132 7.35 20.30 -6.92
C LEU A 132 6.13 19.77 -7.67
N ILE A 133 5.18 19.20 -6.94
CA ILE A 133 4.00 18.53 -7.50
C ILE A 133 2.76 19.12 -6.83
N SER A 134 1.78 19.50 -7.65
CA SER A 134 0.54 20.16 -7.21
C SER A 134 -0.70 19.29 -7.52
N PRO A 135 -0.88 18.17 -6.81
CA PRO A 135 -1.92 17.19 -7.10
C PRO A 135 -3.30 17.61 -6.57
N ALA A 136 -4.38 17.14 -7.20
CA ALA A 136 -5.76 17.39 -6.81
C ALA A 136 -6.26 16.46 -5.68
N ILE A 137 -5.60 16.49 -4.52
CA ILE A 137 -5.85 15.58 -3.37
C ILE A 137 -6.72 16.16 -2.25
N SER A 138 -7.49 17.22 -2.53
CA SER A 138 -8.41 17.78 -1.53
C SER A 138 -9.51 16.79 -1.17
N PRO A 139 -10.10 16.82 0.05
CA PRO A 139 -11.20 15.93 0.41
C PRO A 139 -12.35 15.91 -0.60
N ASN A 140 -12.62 17.05 -1.25
CA ASN A 140 -13.69 17.18 -2.25
C ASN A 140 -13.35 16.57 -3.61
N SER A 141 -12.06 16.56 -3.99
CA SER A 141 -11.60 16.05 -5.28
C SER A 141 -11.11 14.61 -5.21
N LEU A 142 -10.65 14.17 -4.04
CA LEU A 142 -10.03 12.87 -3.85
C LEU A 142 -10.97 11.71 -4.20
N SER A 143 -12.26 11.81 -3.87
CA SER A 143 -13.24 10.78 -4.26
C SER A 143 -13.36 10.63 -5.78
N GLU A 144 -13.30 11.74 -6.54
CA GLU A 144 -13.35 11.69 -8.00
C GLU A 144 -12.06 11.15 -8.60
N VAL A 145 -10.92 11.52 -8.02
CA VAL A 145 -9.61 10.98 -8.38
C VAL A 145 -9.57 9.47 -8.19
N LEU A 146 -10.03 8.97 -7.03
CA LEU A 146 -10.11 7.54 -6.76
C LEU A 146 -11.01 6.82 -7.77
N ARG A 147 -12.18 7.40 -8.10
CA ARG A 147 -13.07 6.87 -9.14
C ARG A 147 -12.39 6.84 -10.51
N SER A 148 -11.70 7.91 -10.90
CA SER A 148 -10.97 7.99 -12.18
C SER A 148 -9.94 6.86 -12.30
N ILE A 149 -9.09 6.71 -11.27
CA ILE A 149 -8.07 5.65 -11.22
C ILE A 149 -8.72 4.26 -11.26
N GLY A 150 -9.80 4.07 -10.49
CA GLY A 150 -10.49 2.79 -10.38
C GLY A 150 -11.23 2.35 -11.64
N LYS A 151 -11.78 3.31 -12.40
CA LYS A 151 -12.43 3.08 -13.70
C LYS A 151 -11.43 2.70 -14.77
N ASP A 152 -10.21 3.25 -14.71
CA ASP A 152 -9.16 3.00 -15.68
C ASP A 152 -8.45 1.66 -15.43
N TYR A 153 -9.21 0.60 -15.67
CA TYR A 153 -8.76 -0.78 -15.49
C TYR A 153 -7.59 -1.14 -16.43
N ALA A 154 -7.59 -0.60 -17.64
CA ALA A 154 -6.57 -0.86 -18.65
C ALA A 154 -5.20 -0.36 -18.17
N SER A 155 -5.13 0.87 -17.67
CA SER A 155 -3.89 1.46 -17.16
C SER A 155 -3.38 0.74 -15.91
N GLN A 156 -4.27 0.29 -15.01
CA GLN A 156 -3.86 -0.54 -13.86
C GLN A 156 -3.21 -1.84 -14.33
N LYS A 157 -3.84 -2.54 -15.29
CA LYS A 157 -3.33 -3.79 -15.84
C LYS A 157 -1.99 -3.60 -16.54
N GLU A 158 -1.85 -2.57 -17.35
CA GLU A 158 -0.60 -2.24 -18.03
C GLU A 158 0.52 -1.93 -17.02
N PHE A 159 0.22 -1.15 -15.99
CA PHE A 159 1.14 -0.87 -14.90
C PHE A 159 1.59 -2.15 -14.18
N PHE A 160 0.67 -3.02 -13.77
CA PHE A 160 1.01 -4.29 -13.12
C PHE A 160 1.87 -5.20 -14.01
N ASN A 161 1.58 -5.26 -15.32
CA ASN A 161 2.40 -6.01 -16.26
C ASN A 161 3.81 -5.45 -16.37
N SER A 162 3.98 -4.12 -16.37
CA SER A 162 5.29 -3.47 -16.45
C SER A 162 6.22 -3.89 -15.29
N ILE A 163 5.69 -3.97 -14.06
CA ILE A 163 6.47 -4.31 -12.86
C ILE A 163 6.58 -5.82 -12.61
N SER A 164 5.68 -6.63 -13.19
CA SER A 164 5.64 -8.09 -12.99
C SER A 164 6.72 -8.84 -13.76
N ASN A 165 7.26 -8.25 -14.82
CA ASN A 165 8.27 -8.86 -15.71
C ASN A 165 9.45 -9.50 -14.93
N ASN A 166 9.91 -10.67 -15.38
CA ASN A 166 11.04 -11.44 -14.83
C ASN A 166 10.88 -12.04 -13.42
N SER A 167 9.67 -12.08 -12.84
CA SER A 167 9.43 -12.81 -11.58
C SER A 167 9.24 -14.29 -11.85
N LYS A 168 10.09 -15.16 -11.26
CA LYS A 168 10.05 -16.62 -11.47
C LYS A 168 9.19 -17.31 -10.43
N THR A 169 9.14 -16.79 -9.22
CA THR A 169 8.41 -17.38 -8.09
C THR A 169 7.47 -16.35 -7.50
N LEU A 170 6.18 -16.69 -7.47
CA LEU A 170 5.11 -15.81 -7.05
C LEU A 170 4.35 -16.44 -5.91
N ILE A 171 4.08 -15.63 -4.90
CA ILE A 171 3.26 -16.00 -3.76
C ILE A 171 1.89 -15.36 -3.96
N PHE A 172 0.86 -16.17 -3.83
CA PHE A 172 -0.53 -15.77 -3.94
C PHE A 172 -1.19 -15.87 -2.58
N ASP A 173 -1.74 -14.74 -2.14
CA ASP A 173 -2.47 -14.64 -0.87
C ASP A 173 -3.82 -13.96 -1.10
N LEU A 174 -4.85 -14.48 -0.45
CA LEU A 174 -6.18 -13.88 -0.42
C LEU A 174 -6.47 -13.43 1.01
N SER A 175 -7.07 -12.26 1.12
CA SER A 175 -7.58 -11.74 2.38
C SER A 175 -8.91 -11.05 2.16
N SER A 176 -9.52 -10.61 3.25
CA SER A 176 -10.78 -9.87 3.22
C SER A 176 -10.76 -8.73 4.22
N ILE A 177 -11.41 -7.64 3.84
CA ILE A 177 -11.77 -6.52 4.73
C ILE A 177 -13.29 -6.48 4.87
N PHE A 178 -13.77 -6.11 6.06
CA PHE A 178 -15.19 -6.00 6.32
C PHE A 178 -15.70 -4.59 6.04
N SER A 179 -16.84 -4.48 5.36
CA SER A 179 -17.53 -3.23 5.10
C SER A 179 -19.01 -3.35 5.48
N GLN A 180 -19.52 -2.34 6.18
CA GLN A 180 -20.94 -2.20 6.51
C GLN A 180 -21.71 -1.37 5.47
N SER A 181 -21.05 -0.94 4.38
CA SER A 181 -21.68 -0.12 3.35
C SER A 181 -22.71 -0.95 2.57
N GLU A 182 -23.99 -0.58 2.67
CA GLU A 182 -25.09 -1.25 1.96
C GLU A 182 -25.05 -1.02 0.44
N ASN A 183 -24.39 0.06 -0.02
CA ASN A 183 -24.33 0.44 -1.43
C ASN A 183 -23.16 -0.21 -2.19
N LEU A 184 -22.26 -0.89 -1.49
CA LEU A 184 -21.05 -1.42 -2.08
C LEU A 184 -21.23 -2.86 -2.56
N LYS A 185 -21.43 -3.05 -3.88
CA LYS A 185 -21.58 -4.39 -4.49
C LYS A 185 -20.39 -5.31 -4.30
N LEU A 186 -19.18 -4.79 -4.10
CA LEU A 186 -18.02 -5.60 -3.76
C LEU A 186 -18.13 -6.24 -2.37
N ALA A 187 -18.84 -5.59 -1.43
CA ALA A 187 -19.02 -6.04 -0.07
C ALA A 187 -20.19 -7.04 0.03
N GLU A 188 -19.92 -8.30 -0.29
CA GLU A 188 -20.91 -9.37 -0.26
C GLU A 188 -20.69 -10.28 0.94
N LYS A 189 -21.72 -11.05 1.33
CA LYS A 189 -21.53 -12.11 2.33
C LYS A 189 -20.56 -13.16 1.77
N GLY A 190 -19.48 -13.41 2.50
CA GLY A 190 -18.51 -14.45 2.18
C GLY A 190 -18.12 -15.27 3.40
N TYR A 191 -17.20 -16.22 3.23
CA TYR A 191 -16.76 -17.10 4.31
C TYR A 191 -15.75 -16.37 5.20
N ASN A 192 -16.10 -16.11 6.46
CA ASN A 192 -15.22 -15.59 7.49
C ASN A 192 -15.12 -16.56 8.68
N HIS A 193 -13.94 -16.65 9.29
CA HIS A 193 -13.71 -17.56 10.44
C HIS A 193 -14.50 -17.15 11.70
N GLU A 194 -14.90 -15.88 11.80
CA GLU A 194 -15.60 -15.31 12.96
C GLU A 194 -17.13 -15.21 12.78
N HIS A 195 -17.68 -15.72 11.66
CA HIS A 195 -19.11 -15.74 11.37
C HIS A 195 -19.83 -14.37 11.44
N PHE A 196 -19.13 -13.24 11.27
CA PHE A 196 -19.79 -11.94 11.25
C PHE A 196 -20.76 -11.83 10.07
N HIS A 197 -21.99 -11.38 10.33
CA HIS A 197 -23.01 -11.09 9.32
C HIS A 197 -22.77 -9.75 8.57
N ILE A 198 -21.51 -9.38 8.35
CA ILE A 198 -21.09 -8.12 7.72
C ILE A 198 -20.58 -8.44 6.30
N GLY A 199 -20.90 -7.58 5.33
CA GLY A 199 -20.36 -7.70 3.97
C GLY A 199 -18.83 -7.64 3.98
N GLN A 200 -18.17 -8.45 3.16
CA GLN A 200 -16.72 -8.44 3.04
C GLN A 200 -16.29 -8.16 1.60
N ILE A 201 -15.19 -7.45 1.44
CA ILE A 201 -14.49 -7.29 0.16
C ILE A 201 -13.30 -8.24 0.24
N ASN A 202 -13.28 -9.23 -0.64
CA ASN A 202 -12.11 -10.08 -0.78
C ASN A 202 -11.07 -9.32 -1.60
N PHE A 203 -9.80 -9.61 -1.41
CA PHE A 203 -8.76 -9.05 -2.25
C PHE A 203 -7.58 -10.00 -2.32
N LEU A 204 -6.92 -9.96 -3.46
CA LEU A 204 -5.73 -10.77 -3.72
C LEU A 204 -4.48 -9.90 -3.70
N LEU A 205 -3.38 -10.52 -3.32
CA LEU A 205 -2.03 -9.98 -3.48
C LEU A 205 -1.18 -11.00 -4.26
N PHE A 206 -0.54 -10.53 -5.33
CA PHE A 206 0.60 -11.20 -5.92
C PHE A 206 1.88 -10.60 -5.37
N PHE A 207 2.77 -11.46 -4.89
CA PHE A 207 4.07 -11.05 -4.37
C PHE A 207 5.19 -11.81 -5.07
N SER A 208 6.21 -11.09 -5.54
CA SER A 208 7.40 -11.68 -6.11
C SER A 208 8.34 -12.13 -5.01
N ARG A 209 8.54 -13.43 -4.87
CA ARG A 209 9.53 -13.96 -3.91
C ARG A 209 10.94 -13.57 -4.32
N ASP A 210 11.24 -13.54 -5.62
CA ASP A 210 12.60 -13.27 -6.11
C ASP A 210 12.98 -11.80 -5.98
N LYS A 211 12.02 -10.88 -6.22
CA LYS A 211 12.24 -9.44 -6.07
C LYS A 211 11.98 -8.94 -4.64
N HIS A 212 11.34 -9.74 -3.80
CA HIS A 212 10.77 -9.34 -2.52
C HIS A 212 9.87 -8.08 -2.63
N LEU A 213 9.03 -8.00 -3.66
CA LEU A 213 8.15 -6.86 -3.93
C LEU A 213 6.73 -7.34 -4.25
N PRO A 214 5.69 -6.57 -3.85
CA PRO A 214 4.34 -6.81 -4.33
C PRO A 214 4.27 -6.50 -5.84
N LEU A 215 3.50 -7.30 -6.57
CA LEU A 215 3.31 -7.15 -8.03
C LEU A 215 1.91 -6.69 -8.41
N MET A 216 0.90 -7.09 -7.64
CA MET A 216 -0.46 -6.64 -7.85
C MET A 216 -1.28 -6.80 -6.58
N LEU A 217 -2.14 -5.83 -6.28
CA LEU A 217 -3.19 -5.91 -5.27
C LEU A 217 -4.53 -5.61 -5.95
N ARG A 218 -5.52 -6.49 -5.82
CA ARG A 218 -6.82 -6.32 -6.50
C ARG A 218 -8.00 -6.66 -5.60
N PRO A 219 -9.02 -5.79 -5.51
CA PRO A 219 -10.27 -6.10 -4.83
C PRO A 219 -11.15 -7.03 -5.69
N LEU A 220 -11.94 -7.85 -5.01
CA LEU A 220 -12.83 -8.88 -5.54
C LEU A 220 -14.13 -8.86 -4.74
N ASN A 221 -15.22 -9.36 -5.32
CA ASN A 221 -16.46 -9.49 -4.55
C ASN A 221 -16.29 -10.50 -3.40
N GLY A 222 -16.89 -10.21 -2.25
CA GLY A 222 -16.82 -11.05 -1.06
C GLY A 222 -17.26 -12.51 -1.25
N SER A 223 -18.15 -12.78 -2.21
CA SER A 223 -18.66 -14.13 -2.50
C SER A 223 -17.76 -14.94 -3.45
N VAL A 224 -16.78 -14.32 -4.11
CA VAL A 224 -15.93 -15.00 -5.09
C VAL A 224 -15.09 -16.04 -4.38
N LYS A 225 -15.28 -17.31 -4.77
CA LYS A 225 -14.44 -18.42 -4.31
C LYS A 225 -13.01 -18.24 -4.81
N ASP A 226 -12.06 -18.52 -3.91
CA ASP A 226 -10.61 -18.47 -4.08
C ASP A 226 -10.10 -18.92 -5.46
N ILE A 227 -10.61 -20.05 -5.97
CA ILE A 227 -10.18 -20.64 -7.25
C ILE A 227 -10.64 -19.81 -8.45
N LYS A 228 -11.86 -19.26 -8.43
CA LYS A 228 -12.37 -18.43 -9.52
C LYS A 228 -11.62 -17.10 -9.59
N ALA A 229 -11.34 -16.50 -8.42
CA ALA A 229 -10.53 -15.30 -8.30
C ALA A 229 -9.13 -15.47 -8.88
N LEU A 230 -8.48 -16.60 -8.56
CA LEU A 230 -7.18 -16.93 -9.13
C LEU A 230 -7.27 -17.05 -10.66
N ARG A 231 -8.23 -17.82 -11.19
CA ARG A 231 -8.40 -18.00 -12.65
C ARG A 231 -8.56 -16.67 -13.40
N SER A 232 -9.46 -15.79 -12.94
CA SER A 232 -9.71 -14.49 -13.61
C SER A 232 -8.45 -13.63 -13.72
N VAL A 233 -7.51 -13.81 -12.79
CA VAL A 233 -6.31 -12.99 -12.72
C VAL A 233 -5.13 -13.62 -13.46
N LEU A 234 -5.06 -14.96 -13.45
CA LEU A 234 -4.07 -15.69 -14.23
C LEU A 234 -4.24 -15.45 -15.75
N ASP A 235 -5.45 -15.14 -16.22
CA ASP A 235 -5.72 -14.77 -17.61
C ASP A 235 -5.24 -13.35 -17.98
N GLU A 236 -4.99 -12.50 -16.99
CA GLU A 236 -4.72 -11.07 -17.20
C GLU A 236 -3.24 -10.70 -17.13
N ILE A 237 -2.46 -11.43 -16.34
CA ILE A 237 -1.01 -11.22 -16.20
C ILE A 237 -0.27 -12.32 -16.95
N ASP A 238 0.79 -11.97 -17.68
CA ASP A 238 1.64 -12.97 -18.32
C ASP A 238 2.52 -13.69 -17.30
N LEU A 239 1.93 -14.67 -16.61
CA LEU A 239 2.57 -15.46 -15.56
C LEU A 239 3.26 -16.72 -16.09
N LYS A 240 3.37 -16.85 -17.42
CA LYS A 240 3.90 -18.04 -18.07
C LYS A 240 5.28 -18.38 -17.53
N LYS A 241 5.48 -19.65 -17.15
CA LYS A 241 6.74 -20.20 -16.60
C LYS A 241 7.10 -19.73 -15.19
N SER A 242 6.16 -19.21 -14.42
CA SER A 242 6.37 -18.93 -12.99
C SER A 242 5.97 -20.12 -12.09
N ILE A 243 6.49 -20.14 -10.87
CA ILE A 243 6.13 -21.07 -9.80
C ILE A 243 5.18 -20.33 -8.84
N LEU A 244 3.94 -20.79 -8.77
CA LEU A 244 2.90 -20.24 -7.90
C LEU A 244 2.90 -20.95 -6.55
N ILE A 245 3.17 -20.21 -5.48
CA ILE A 245 3.05 -20.67 -4.10
C ILE A 245 1.68 -20.21 -3.60
N LEU A 246 0.82 -21.17 -3.28
CA LEU A 246 -0.56 -20.92 -2.85
C LEU A 246 -0.71 -21.06 -1.35
N ASP A 247 -1.74 -20.43 -0.79
CA ASP A 247 -2.21 -20.72 0.57
C ASP A 247 -3.08 -22.00 0.63
N ARG A 248 -3.31 -22.52 1.84
CA ARG A 248 -4.12 -23.71 2.11
C ARG A 248 -5.61 -23.47 1.81
N GLY A 249 -6.06 -22.22 1.82
CA GLY A 249 -7.41 -21.83 1.39
C GLY A 249 -7.77 -22.39 0.00
N PHE A 250 -6.80 -22.33 -0.93
CA PHE A 250 -6.92 -22.76 -2.33
C PHE A 250 -6.94 -24.26 -2.57
N ALA A 251 -6.67 -25.07 -1.54
CA ALA A 251 -6.56 -26.51 -1.71
C ALA A 251 -7.85 -27.11 -2.31
N SER A 252 -7.76 -27.57 -3.55
CA SER A 252 -8.82 -28.26 -4.29
C SER A 252 -8.23 -29.33 -5.21
N TYR A 253 -9.01 -30.36 -5.51
CA TYR A 253 -8.63 -31.38 -6.49
C TYR A 253 -8.70 -30.89 -7.94
N GLU A 254 -9.45 -29.82 -8.20
CA GLU A 254 -9.65 -29.26 -9.54
C GLU A 254 -8.54 -28.27 -9.91
N LEU A 255 -8.09 -27.45 -8.94
CA LEU A 255 -7.13 -26.38 -9.18
C LEU A 255 -5.82 -26.84 -9.86
N PRO A 256 -5.22 -27.99 -9.50
CA PRO A 256 -4.04 -28.51 -10.22
C PRO A 256 -4.27 -28.82 -11.70
N LYS A 257 -5.51 -29.05 -12.14
CA LYS A 257 -5.85 -29.22 -13.56
C LYS A 257 -5.82 -27.86 -14.25
N ASP A 258 -6.46 -26.86 -13.65
CA ASP A 258 -6.53 -25.48 -14.18
C ASP A 258 -5.13 -24.85 -14.30
N LEU A 259 -4.29 -24.98 -13.26
CA LEU A 259 -2.94 -24.41 -13.27
C LEU A 259 -2.07 -25.00 -14.39
N LYS A 260 -2.35 -26.24 -14.81
CA LYS A 260 -1.64 -26.88 -15.93
C LYS A 260 -2.00 -26.23 -17.27
N GLU A 261 -3.24 -25.80 -17.47
CA GLU A 261 -3.68 -25.13 -18.71
C GLU A 261 -2.93 -23.80 -18.91
N ILE A 262 -2.60 -23.15 -17.80
CA ILE A 262 -1.95 -21.83 -17.75
C ILE A 262 -0.40 -21.94 -17.87
N LYS A 263 0.14 -23.17 -17.93
CA LYS A 263 1.58 -23.47 -18.05
C LYS A 263 2.44 -22.89 -16.92
N SER A 264 1.88 -22.82 -15.71
CA SER A 264 2.60 -22.43 -14.49
C SER A 264 2.76 -23.61 -13.56
N SER A 265 3.92 -23.70 -12.91
CA SER A 265 4.16 -24.69 -11.87
C SER A 265 3.63 -24.20 -10.54
N PHE A 266 3.42 -25.09 -9.57
CA PHE A 266 2.82 -24.71 -8.30
C PHE A 266 3.36 -25.47 -7.09
N ILE A 267 3.22 -24.85 -5.92
CA ILE A 267 3.38 -25.45 -4.61
C ILE A 267 2.12 -25.11 -3.82
N MET A 268 1.33 -26.13 -3.48
CA MET A 268 0.03 -25.97 -2.84
C MET A 268 -0.03 -26.77 -1.53
N PRO A 269 -0.16 -26.13 -0.36
CA PRO A 269 -0.42 -26.82 0.89
C PRO A 269 -1.83 -27.42 0.87
N LEU A 270 -1.94 -28.67 1.33
CA LEU A 270 -3.18 -29.42 1.35
C LEU A 270 -3.89 -29.32 2.70
N ARG A 271 -5.23 -29.37 2.68
CA ARG A 271 -6.02 -29.52 3.91
C ARG A 271 -5.83 -30.94 4.46
N ARG A 272 -5.81 -31.07 5.79
CA ARG A 272 -5.48 -32.33 6.47
C ARG A 272 -6.40 -33.51 6.13
N ASN A 273 -7.62 -33.23 5.71
CA ASN A 273 -8.63 -34.21 5.33
C ASN A 273 -8.51 -34.71 3.87
N PHE A 274 -7.54 -34.24 3.10
CA PHE A 274 -7.34 -34.68 1.73
C PHE A 274 -6.88 -36.15 1.70
N LYS A 275 -7.65 -37.00 1.02
CA LYS A 275 -7.39 -38.45 0.91
C LYS A 275 -6.06 -38.79 0.23
N ILE A 276 -5.53 -37.87 -0.57
CA ILE A 276 -4.22 -38.02 -1.20
C ILE A 276 -3.08 -38.08 -0.17
N ILE A 277 -3.27 -37.50 1.02
CA ILE A 277 -2.24 -37.47 2.07
C ILE A 277 -2.16 -38.82 2.76
N ASN A 278 -1.01 -39.49 2.63
CA ASN A 278 -0.70 -40.69 3.39
C ASN A 278 0.14 -40.34 4.63
N TYR A 279 -0.49 -40.19 5.78
CA TYR A 279 0.19 -39.89 7.05
C TYR A 279 1.11 -41.02 7.55
N ASN A 280 0.93 -42.25 7.06
CA ASN A 280 1.78 -43.38 7.41
C ASN A 280 3.07 -43.44 6.56
N MET A 281 3.27 -42.48 5.65
CA MET A 281 4.48 -42.42 4.85
C MET A 281 5.72 -42.21 5.72
N LYS A 282 6.79 -42.98 5.46
CA LYS A 282 8.09 -42.81 6.10
C LYS A 282 8.71 -41.47 5.69
N LEU A 283 9.26 -40.76 6.67
CA LEU A 283 9.98 -39.50 6.47
C LEU A 283 11.47 -39.79 6.62
N GLU A 284 12.13 -40.05 5.50
CA GLU A 284 13.51 -40.57 5.46
C GLU A 284 14.56 -39.47 5.53
N LYS A 285 14.18 -38.22 5.28
CA LYS A 285 15.10 -37.07 5.21
C LYS A 285 14.75 -36.03 6.26
N SER A 286 15.71 -35.20 6.61
CA SER A 286 15.51 -34.12 7.56
C SER A 286 16.43 -32.92 7.31
N PHE A 287 16.02 -31.76 7.79
CA PHE A 287 16.79 -30.52 7.81
C PHE A 287 16.37 -29.66 9.01
N ILE A 288 17.09 -28.56 9.26
CA ILE A 288 16.78 -27.60 10.32
C ILE A 288 16.23 -26.32 9.70
N TYR A 289 15.07 -25.85 10.21
CA TYR A 289 14.48 -24.57 9.84
C TYR A 289 14.21 -23.75 11.10
N ARG A 290 14.88 -22.59 11.26
CA ARG A 290 14.73 -21.70 12.43
C ARG A 290 14.81 -22.47 13.78
N ASN A 291 15.83 -23.31 13.95
CA ASN A 291 16.02 -24.20 15.11
C ASN A 291 14.90 -25.24 15.33
N ARG A 292 14.08 -25.52 14.31
CA ARG A 292 13.05 -26.58 14.31
C ARG A 292 13.53 -27.71 13.41
N GLY A 293 13.51 -28.94 13.93
CA GLY A 293 13.78 -30.13 13.13
C GLY A 293 12.61 -30.43 12.22
N ILE A 294 12.84 -30.45 10.91
CA ILE A 294 11.85 -30.82 9.91
C ILE A 294 12.23 -32.18 9.33
N LYS A 295 11.32 -33.16 9.45
CA LYS A 295 11.44 -34.44 8.74
C LYS A 295 10.57 -34.40 7.50
N TRP A 296 10.97 -35.04 6.40
CA TRP A 296 10.15 -35.06 5.20
C TRP A 296 10.31 -36.33 4.36
N GLY A 297 9.32 -36.57 3.51
CA GLY A 297 9.29 -37.61 2.51
C GLY A 297 8.47 -37.17 1.30
N VAL A 298 8.65 -37.84 0.16
CA VAL A 298 7.95 -37.52 -1.08
C VAL A 298 7.39 -38.78 -1.72
N LYS A 299 6.17 -38.70 -2.25
CA LYS A 299 5.54 -39.77 -3.02
C LYS A 299 4.95 -39.22 -4.31
N LYS A 300 5.11 -39.96 -5.42
CA LYS A 300 4.43 -39.65 -6.67
C LYS A 300 2.93 -39.91 -6.51
N ALA A 301 2.11 -38.92 -6.84
CA ALA A 301 0.65 -38.97 -6.76
C ALA A 301 0.07 -38.61 -8.13
N GLY A 302 -0.07 -39.62 -9.00
CA GLY A 302 -0.41 -39.42 -10.41
C GLY A 302 0.67 -38.64 -11.16
N LYS A 303 0.29 -37.49 -11.73
CA LYS A 303 1.18 -36.55 -12.43
C LYS A 303 1.89 -35.55 -11.49
N TYR A 304 1.61 -35.58 -10.19
CA TYR A 304 2.14 -34.65 -9.19
C TYR A 304 3.02 -35.37 -8.17
N TYR A 305 3.67 -34.58 -7.31
CA TYR A 305 4.46 -35.02 -6.18
C TYR A 305 3.84 -34.51 -4.89
N LEU A 306 3.57 -35.42 -3.96
CA LEU A 306 3.13 -35.12 -2.61
C LEU A 306 4.35 -35.16 -1.69
N TYR A 307 4.69 -34.01 -1.11
CA TYR A 307 5.67 -33.88 -0.05
C TYR A 307 4.94 -33.87 1.29
N LEU A 308 5.33 -34.74 2.20
CA LEU A 308 4.85 -34.70 3.59
C LEU A 308 6.01 -34.24 4.45
N CYS A 309 5.81 -33.16 5.19
CA CYS A 309 6.77 -32.64 6.16
C CYS A 309 6.21 -32.81 7.57
N GLU A 310 7.05 -33.10 8.54
CA GLU A 310 6.75 -33.09 9.97
C GLU A 310 7.62 -32.03 10.63
N ASP A 311 6.99 -31.03 11.22
CA ASP A 311 7.64 -30.09 12.13
C ASP A 311 7.60 -30.67 13.55
N VAL A 312 8.77 -31.04 14.07
CA VAL A 312 8.89 -31.76 15.36
C VAL A 312 8.38 -30.92 16.53
N LYS A 313 8.59 -29.61 16.51
CA LYS A 313 8.13 -28.71 17.56
C LYS A 313 6.61 -28.52 17.49
N MET A 314 6.07 -28.33 16.29
CA MET A 314 4.62 -28.22 16.08
C MET A 314 3.90 -29.50 16.48
N ARG A 315 4.49 -30.67 16.21
CA ARG A 315 3.95 -31.95 16.67
C ARG A 315 3.85 -31.99 18.19
N ALA A 316 4.90 -31.62 18.90
CA ALA A 316 4.91 -31.64 20.37
C ALA A 316 3.90 -30.65 20.98
N GLU A 317 3.76 -29.47 20.37
CA GLU A 317 2.76 -28.47 20.76
C GLU A 317 1.33 -28.99 20.56
N GLU A 318 1.02 -29.55 19.38
CA GLU A 318 -0.29 -30.15 19.09
C GLU A 318 -0.60 -31.33 20.00
N ASP A 319 0.39 -32.17 20.30
CA ASP A 319 0.27 -33.30 21.20
C ASP A 319 -0.13 -32.85 22.61
N THR A 320 0.63 -31.89 23.17
CA THR A 320 0.37 -31.30 24.50
C THR A 320 -1.03 -30.67 24.56
N ASN A 321 -1.40 -29.90 23.54
CA ASN A 321 -2.72 -29.27 23.45
C ASN A 321 -3.85 -30.31 23.40
N PHE A 322 -3.68 -31.40 22.67
CA PHE A 322 -4.68 -32.46 22.58
C PHE A 322 -4.82 -33.22 23.90
N LEU A 323 -3.70 -33.53 24.57
CA LEU A 323 -3.71 -34.15 25.90
C LEU A 323 -4.44 -33.26 26.94
N ARG A 324 -4.25 -31.93 26.86
CA ARG A 324 -5.01 -30.98 27.68
C ARG A 324 -6.51 -31.07 27.41
N LEU A 325 -6.94 -31.15 26.14
CA LEU A 325 -8.35 -31.31 25.79
C LEU A 325 -8.95 -32.64 26.28
N ILE A 326 -8.16 -33.72 26.33
CA ILE A 326 -8.59 -34.97 26.96
C ILE A 326 -8.79 -34.79 28.46
N LYS A 327 -7.86 -34.11 29.14
CA LYS A 327 -7.97 -33.81 30.58
C LYS A 327 -9.20 -32.96 30.90
N GLU A 328 -9.55 -32.04 29.99
CA GLU A 328 -10.76 -31.21 30.07
C GLU A 328 -12.05 -31.92 29.61
N ASN A 329 -12.01 -33.24 29.33
CA ASN A 329 -13.13 -34.02 28.81
C ASN A 329 -13.75 -33.50 27.49
N LYS A 330 -13.01 -32.71 26.71
CA LYS A 330 -13.46 -32.18 25.40
C LYS A 330 -13.14 -33.12 24.23
N LYS A 331 -12.24 -34.08 24.42
CA LYS A 331 -11.80 -35.08 23.42
C LYS A 331 -11.54 -36.43 24.07
N SER A 332 -11.61 -37.52 23.30
CA SER A 332 -11.38 -38.88 23.80
C SER A 332 -9.98 -39.40 23.48
N LYS A 333 -9.54 -40.44 24.20
CA LYS A 333 -8.31 -41.20 23.87
C LYS A 333 -8.38 -41.88 22.49
N LYS A 334 -9.59 -42.25 22.03
CA LYS A 334 -9.80 -42.81 20.69
C LYS A 334 -9.51 -41.76 19.61
N ASP A 335 -9.94 -40.52 19.83
CA ASP A 335 -9.66 -39.41 18.91
C ASP A 335 -8.17 -39.13 18.82
N TYR A 336 -7.45 -39.19 19.96
CA TYR A 336 -6.00 -39.00 19.98
C TYR A 336 -5.26 -40.05 19.14
N ALA A 337 -5.65 -41.33 19.20
CA ALA A 337 -5.01 -42.38 18.39
C ALA A 337 -5.14 -42.15 16.87
N ILE A 338 -6.17 -41.42 16.44
CA ILE A 338 -6.40 -41.07 15.04
C ILE A 338 -5.69 -39.76 14.68
N GLU A 339 -5.86 -38.71 15.50
CA GLU A 339 -5.36 -37.36 15.21
C GLU A 339 -3.85 -37.21 15.44
N SER A 340 -3.26 -37.95 16.38
CA SER A 340 -1.81 -37.92 16.66
C SER A 340 -0.95 -38.21 15.43
N LYS A 341 -1.43 -39.04 14.52
CA LYS A 341 -0.76 -39.35 13.24
C LYS A 341 -0.62 -38.13 12.33
N LYS A 342 -1.43 -37.09 12.55
CA LYS A 342 -1.45 -35.86 11.76
C LYS A 342 -0.68 -34.72 12.45
N PHE A 343 -0.23 -34.90 13.70
CA PHE A 343 0.36 -33.82 14.46
C PHE A 343 1.65 -33.30 13.85
N GLY A 344 1.71 -31.98 13.67
CA GLY A 344 2.84 -31.31 13.01
C GLY A 344 3.06 -31.72 11.54
N ARG A 345 2.15 -32.50 10.93
CA ARG A 345 2.26 -32.98 9.56
C ARG A 345 1.66 -31.99 8.57
N ILE A 346 2.41 -31.67 7.52
CA ILE A 346 2.06 -30.70 6.49
C ILE A 346 2.22 -31.39 5.13
N GLY A 347 1.12 -31.55 4.40
CA GLY A 347 1.13 -32.05 3.03
C GLY A 347 1.25 -30.90 2.03
N LEU A 348 2.23 -30.96 1.14
CA LEU A 348 2.43 -30.02 0.03
C LEU A 348 2.33 -30.78 -1.29
N LEU A 349 1.48 -30.32 -2.20
CA LEU A 349 1.35 -30.86 -3.55
C LEU A 349 2.08 -29.95 -4.53
N SER A 350 2.85 -30.52 -5.44
CA SER A 350 3.53 -29.77 -6.51
C SER A 350 3.64 -30.61 -7.78
N ASP A 351 3.65 -29.96 -8.93
CA ASP A 351 4.04 -30.55 -10.21
C ASP A 351 5.58 -30.65 -10.37
N LEU A 352 6.34 -29.95 -9.52
CA LEU A 352 7.80 -29.95 -9.54
C LEU A 352 8.38 -31.10 -8.71
N LYS A 353 9.35 -31.81 -9.31
CA LYS A 353 10.19 -32.80 -8.60
C LYS A 353 11.47 -32.12 -8.13
N MET A 354 11.49 -31.67 -6.88
CA MET A 354 12.62 -30.98 -6.27
C MET A 354 12.97 -31.59 -4.90
N ASN A 355 14.04 -31.10 -4.29
CA ASN A 355 14.34 -31.43 -2.90
C ASN A 355 13.22 -30.88 -1.99
N GLY A 356 12.73 -31.70 -1.05
CA GLY A 356 11.64 -31.33 -0.15
C GLY A 356 11.99 -30.20 0.81
N GLU A 357 13.27 -30.02 1.16
CA GLU A 357 13.73 -28.83 1.88
C GLU A 357 13.46 -27.56 1.06
N LYS A 358 13.83 -27.56 -0.23
CA LYS A 358 13.57 -26.41 -1.12
C LYS A 358 12.07 -26.12 -1.25
N ILE A 359 11.24 -27.15 -1.46
CA ILE A 359 9.77 -27.00 -1.55
C ILE A 359 9.20 -26.43 -0.26
N TYR A 360 9.64 -26.95 0.90
CA TYR A 360 9.19 -26.48 2.20
C TYR A 360 9.60 -25.02 2.47
N LEU A 361 10.85 -24.66 2.18
CA LEU A 361 11.35 -23.29 2.34
C LEU A 361 10.62 -22.30 1.43
N MET A 362 10.40 -22.65 0.15
CA MET A 362 9.61 -21.84 -0.77
C MET A 362 8.20 -21.59 -0.22
N TRP A 363 7.53 -22.62 0.29
CA TRP A 363 6.21 -22.45 0.92
C TRP A 363 6.27 -21.59 2.18
N LYS A 364 7.27 -21.78 3.04
CA LYS A 364 7.44 -21.01 4.29
C LYS A 364 7.75 -19.53 4.06
N ASP A 365 8.34 -19.17 2.92
CA ASP A 365 8.59 -17.76 2.58
C ASP A 365 7.30 -16.91 2.51
N ARG A 366 6.12 -17.54 2.38
CA ARG A 366 4.81 -16.87 2.49
C ARG A 366 4.63 -16.16 3.84
N GLU A 367 5.12 -16.73 4.95
CA GLU A 367 5.01 -16.13 6.29
C GLU A 367 5.73 -14.78 6.38
N ASN A 368 6.78 -14.56 5.57
CA ASN A 368 7.53 -13.31 5.59
C ASN A 368 6.76 -12.14 4.94
N ILE A 369 5.65 -12.42 4.25
CA ILE A 369 4.80 -11.41 3.60
C ILE A 369 3.63 -11.01 4.50
N GLU A 370 3.17 -11.91 5.38
CA GLU A 370 2.00 -11.72 6.25
C GLU A 370 2.11 -10.43 7.08
N VAL A 371 3.28 -10.08 7.62
CA VAL A 371 3.45 -8.91 8.50
C VAL A 371 3.10 -7.57 7.81
N ALA A 372 3.64 -7.31 6.61
CA ALA A 372 3.35 -6.06 5.91
C ALA A 372 1.96 -6.09 5.27
N PHE A 373 1.45 -7.29 4.97
CA PHE A 373 0.09 -7.47 4.45
C PHE A 373 -0.97 -7.21 5.52
N ASP A 374 -0.74 -7.67 6.76
CA ASP A 374 -1.58 -7.35 7.91
C ASP A 374 -1.59 -5.83 8.19
N SER A 375 -0.45 -5.17 8.01
CA SER A 375 -0.35 -3.72 8.13
C SER A 375 -1.19 -3.01 7.06
N LEU A 376 -1.10 -3.45 5.80
CA LEU A 376 -1.96 -2.96 4.72
C LEU A 376 -3.45 -3.24 5.02
N LYS A 377 -3.79 -4.43 5.51
CA LYS A 377 -5.17 -4.77 5.86
C LYS A 377 -5.74 -3.81 6.90
N ASN A 378 -4.99 -3.54 7.96
CA ASN A 378 -5.40 -2.58 8.99
C ASN A 378 -5.61 -1.18 8.41
N GLU A 379 -4.76 -0.75 7.48
CA GLU A 379 -4.91 0.52 6.77
C GLU A 379 -6.18 0.55 5.89
N LEU A 380 -6.42 -0.52 5.11
CA LEU A 380 -7.63 -0.66 4.30
C LEU A 380 -8.90 -0.66 5.16
N GLU A 381 -8.86 -1.29 6.34
CA GLU A 381 -9.99 -1.31 7.28
C GLU A 381 -10.28 0.05 7.94
N ASN A 382 -9.26 0.89 8.14
CA ASN A 382 -9.43 2.22 8.72
C ASN A 382 -10.15 3.19 7.78
N ASP A 383 -9.92 3.08 6.47
CA ASP A 383 -10.49 3.99 5.46
C ASP A 383 -11.86 3.57 4.92
N LYS A 384 -12.42 2.44 5.38
CA LYS A 384 -13.70 1.85 4.92
C LYS A 384 -14.91 2.77 4.98
N THR A 385 -14.89 3.79 5.85
CA THR A 385 -16.01 4.73 6.04
C THR A 385 -16.17 5.73 4.88
N TYR A 386 -15.13 5.92 4.06
CA TYR A 386 -15.14 6.91 2.98
C TYR A 386 -15.50 6.33 1.61
N LEU A 387 -15.58 4.99 1.49
CA LEU A 387 -15.69 4.30 0.20
C LEU A 387 -17.04 3.59 0.07
N ASN A 388 -17.98 4.24 -0.60
CA ASN A 388 -19.31 3.70 -0.94
C ASN A 388 -19.46 3.36 -2.43
N ASP A 389 -18.39 3.54 -3.21
CA ASP A 389 -18.38 3.39 -4.67
C ASP A 389 -17.31 2.38 -5.09
N GLU A 390 -17.67 1.47 -5.99
CA GLU A 390 -16.81 0.35 -6.40
C GLU A 390 -15.53 0.82 -7.12
N ASP A 391 -15.64 1.83 -7.99
CA ASP A 391 -14.48 2.38 -8.68
C ASP A 391 -13.58 3.12 -7.69
N ALA A 392 -14.15 3.90 -6.76
CA ALA A 392 -13.36 4.52 -5.70
C ALA A 392 -12.59 3.49 -4.86
N VAL A 393 -13.21 2.33 -4.55
CA VAL A 393 -12.52 1.22 -3.87
C VAL A 393 -11.36 0.70 -4.73
N ARG A 394 -11.57 0.43 -6.02
CA ARG A 394 -10.50 -0.02 -6.92
C ARG A 394 -9.34 0.97 -6.97
N GLY A 395 -9.62 2.26 -7.11
CA GLY A 395 -8.58 3.31 -7.09
C GLY A 395 -7.85 3.38 -5.76
N TYR A 396 -8.55 3.20 -4.64
CA TYR A 396 -7.95 3.17 -3.32
C TYR A 396 -7.01 1.97 -3.13
N PHE A 397 -7.42 0.78 -3.59
CA PHE A 397 -6.57 -0.40 -3.62
C PHE A 397 -5.32 -0.17 -4.48
N PHE A 398 -5.43 0.49 -5.63
CA PHE A 398 -4.29 0.82 -6.48
C PHE A 398 -3.30 1.79 -5.79
N ILE A 399 -3.78 2.84 -5.13
CA ILE A 399 -2.92 3.75 -4.35
C ILE A 399 -2.23 3.00 -3.20
N SER A 400 -2.98 2.13 -2.51
CA SER A 400 -2.47 1.33 -1.40
C SER A 400 -1.44 0.29 -1.87
N PHE A 401 -1.59 -0.23 -3.10
CA PHE A 401 -0.59 -1.07 -3.75
C PHE A 401 0.74 -0.33 -3.92
N ILE A 402 0.73 0.88 -4.48
CA ILE A 402 1.96 1.67 -4.69
C ILE A 402 2.60 2.03 -3.33
N SER A 403 1.79 2.33 -2.31
CA SER A 403 2.29 2.54 -0.94
C SER A 403 2.99 1.28 -0.40
N LEU A 404 2.37 0.10 -0.54
CA LEU A 404 2.95 -1.17 -0.16
C LEU A 404 4.24 -1.46 -0.95
N TYR A 405 4.27 -1.12 -2.24
CA TYR A 405 5.44 -1.27 -3.09
C TYR A 405 6.63 -0.46 -2.56
N LEU A 406 6.42 0.83 -2.26
CA LEU A 406 7.44 1.71 -1.68
C LEU A 406 7.91 1.21 -0.30
N TYR A 407 6.98 0.76 0.55
CA TYR A 407 7.31 0.16 1.84
C TYR A 407 8.26 -1.04 1.68
N TYR A 408 7.96 -1.96 0.76
CA TYR A 408 8.81 -3.12 0.52
C TYR A 408 10.16 -2.76 -0.12
N LYS A 409 10.26 -1.68 -0.91
CA LYS A 409 11.57 -1.18 -1.36
C LYS A 409 12.46 -0.77 -0.19
N ILE A 410 11.91 -0.07 0.80
CA ILE A 410 12.66 0.28 2.02
C ILE A 410 13.03 -0.97 2.79
N LEU A 411 12.08 -1.92 2.94
CA LEU A 411 12.36 -3.18 3.63
C LEU A 411 13.47 -3.99 2.95
N ASN A 412 13.50 -4.01 1.62
CA ASN A 412 14.54 -4.69 0.86
C ASN A 412 15.90 -4.02 1.05
N LEU A 413 15.96 -2.68 1.05
CA LEU A 413 17.18 -1.95 1.39
C LEU A 413 17.70 -2.30 2.79
N ILE A 414 16.81 -2.37 3.79
CA ILE A 414 17.18 -2.77 5.16
C ILE A 414 17.71 -4.21 5.19
N LYS A 415 17.08 -5.13 4.44
CA LYS A 415 17.49 -6.54 4.33
C LYS A 415 18.85 -6.69 3.66
N GLU A 416 19.07 -6.02 2.54
CA GLU A 416 20.35 -6.04 1.79
C GLU A 416 21.52 -5.56 2.65
N LYS A 417 21.27 -4.62 3.57
CA LYS A 417 22.27 -4.11 4.53
C LYS A 417 22.36 -4.90 5.83
N ASN A 418 21.60 -6.00 5.98
CA ASN A 418 21.52 -6.82 7.19
C ASN A 418 21.13 -6.04 8.46
N LEU A 419 20.22 -5.06 8.33
CA LEU A 419 19.79 -4.18 9.41
C LEU A 419 18.40 -4.51 9.98
N THR A 420 17.79 -5.63 9.57
CA THR A 420 16.41 -6.01 9.96
C THR A 420 16.19 -6.13 11.47
N ASN A 421 17.22 -6.48 12.23
CA ASN A 421 17.15 -6.60 13.69
C ASN A 421 17.45 -5.26 14.40
N LYS A 422 17.82 -4.21 13.66
CA LYS A 422 18.26 -2.92 14.21
C LYS A 422 17.29 -1.79 13.89
N ILE A 423 16.64 -1.83 12.74
CA ILE A 423 15.74 -0.76 12.31
C ILE A 423 14.57 -1.28 11.47
N SER A 424 13.39 -0.71 11.72
CA SER A 424 12.17 -0.93 10.95
C SER A 424 11.97 0.15 9.86
N VAL A 425 11.09 -0.13 8.89
CA VAL A 425 10.74 0.84 7.85
C VAL A 425 10.19 2.15 8.44
N ASN A 426 9.31 2.04 9.44
CA ASN A 426 8.72 3.21 10.10
C ASN A 426 9.77 4.05 10.83
N GLU A 427 10.76 3.40 11.47
CA GLU A 427 11.89 4.12 12.08
C GLU A 427 12.77 4.81 11.04
N VAL A 428 13.01 4.20 9.87
CA VAL A 428 13.72 4.86 8.77
C VAL A 428 12.98 6.13 8.35
N LEU A 429 11.68 6.04 8.07
CA LEU A 429 10.87 7.17 7.65
C LEU A 429 10.77 8.26 8.72
N LEU A 430 10.69 7.87 10.00
CA LEU A 430 10.67 8.78 11.15
C LEU A 430 12.01 9.50 11.36
N GLU A 431 13.15 8.80 11.21
CA GLU A 431 14.46 9.45 11.31
C GLU A 431 14.69 10.41 10.13
N LEU A 432 14.28 10.02 8.92
CA LEU A 432 14.39 10.87 7.73
C LEU A 432 13.45 12.09 7.76
N SER A 433 12.33 12.03 8.49
CA SER A 433 11.41 13.18 8.64
C SER A 433 12.04 14.36 9.40
N LYS A 434 13.13 14.11 10.15
CA LYS A 434 13.89 15.14 10.88
C LYS A 434 14.73 16.03 9.96
N ILE A 435 14.87 15.69 8.69
CA ILE A 435 15.53 16.54 7.70
C ILE A 435 14.48 17.47 7.09
N TYR A 436 14.65 18.77 7.33
CA TYR A 436 13.74 19.79 6.82
C TYR A 436 14.42 20.66 5.76
N GLU A 437 13.66 21.08 4.76
CA GLU A 437 14.02 22.22 3.91
C GLU A 437 13.47 23.50 4.52
N VAL A 438 14.32 24.52 4.63
CA VAL A 438 13.96 25.87 5.06
C VAL A 438 14.10 26.84 3.89
N SER A 439 13.04 27.58 3.60
CA SER A 439 12.96 28.62 2.58
C SER A 439 12.94 30.00 3.24
N TYR A 440 13.93 30.84 2.93
CA TYR A 440 14.02 32.23 3.40
C TYR A 440 14.51 33.13 2.25
N GLU A 441 13.82 34.25 2.02
CA GLU A 441 14.23 35.30 1.05
C GLU A 441 14.71 34.75 -0.31
N ASN A 442 13.91 33.89 -0.94
CA ASN A 442 14.21 33.20 -2.21
C ASN A 442 15.41 32.22 -2.19
N LYS A 443 16.05 31.97 -1.04
CA LYS A 443 17.06 30.93 -0.85
C LYS A 443 16.47 29.69 -0.19
N ARG A 444 16.92 28.52 -0.60
CA ARG A 444 16.54 27.22 -0.06
C ARG A 444 17.77 26.57 0.58
N LYS A 445 17.62 26.04 1.79
CA LYS A 445 18.67 25.30 2.49
C LYS A 445 18.07 24.15 3.25
N LEU A 446 18.81 23.05 3.34
CA LEU A 446 18.48 21.97 4.27
C LEU A 446 18.88 22.38 5.69
N GLY A 447 18.05 22.01 6.65
CA GLY A 447 18.38 22.09 8.07
C GLY A 447 19.55 21.17 8.43
N PRO A 448 20.13 21.32 9.63
CA PRO A 448 21.21 20.47 10.09
C PRO A 448 20.74 19.01 10.21
N PHE A 449 21.58 18.09 9.78
CA PHE A 449 21.30 16.65 9.83
C PHE A 449 21.71 16.12 11.21
N PRO A 450 20.78 15.54 11.99
CA PRO A 450 21.15 14.88 13.25
C PRO A 450 22.15 13.75 12.98
N GLU A 451 23.08 13.52 13.92
CA GLU A 451 24.12 12.50 13.76
C GLU A 451 23.54 11.09 13.51
N ARG A 452 22.45 10.75 14.18
CA ARG A 452 21.71 9.51 13.96
C ARG A 452 21.24 9.36 12.51
N VAL A 453 20.81 10.44 11.87
CA VAL A 453 20.34 10.46 10.49
C VAL A 453 21.52 10.33 9.51
N ASN A 454 22.65 10.99 9.78
CA ASN A 454 23.88 10.80 8.99
C ASN A 454 24.33 9.33 9.01
N ARG A 455 24.44 8.73 10.21
CA ARG A 455 24.79 7.30 10.34
C ARG A 455 23.78 6.40 9.63
N LEU A 456 22.48 6.72 9.73
CA LEU A 456 21.43 5.96 9.06
C LEU A 456 21.56 6.01 7.54
N THR A 457 21.69 7.21 6.98
CA THR A 457 21.82 7.41 5.52
C THR A 457 23.08 6.77 4.96
N GLU A 458 24.20 6.83 5.69
CA GLU A 458 25.45 6.14 5.33
C GLU A 458 25.29 4.62 5.34
N ASN A 459 24.70 4.06 6.41
CA ASN A 459 24.49 2.62 6.53
C ASN A 459 23.55 2.08 5.44
N LEU A 460 22.52 2.85 5.06
CA LEU A 460 21.56 2.46 4.04
C LEU A 460 21.99 2.86 2.62
N GLY A 461 23.04 3.68 2.45
CA GLY A 461 23.47 4.19 1.14
C GLY A 461 22.49 5.20 0.53
N ILE A 462 21.78 5.97 1.36
CA ILE A 462 20.77 6.95 0.94
C ILE A 462 21.44 8.30 0.65
N ASN A 463 21.28 8.81 -0.57
CA ASN A 463 21.82 10.11 -0.96
C ASN A 463 20.74 11.21 -0.96
N ILE A 464 20.71 12.01 0.11
CA ILE A 464 19.72 13.08 0.33
C ILE A 464 20.38 14.39 0.79
N LYS A 465 21.65 14.59 0.46
CA LYS A 465 22.46 15.72 0.94
C LYS A 465 22.32 16.99 0.09
N HIS A 466 21.55 16.95 -1.01
CA HIS A 466 21.41 18.07 -1.94
C HIS A 466 19.96 18.29 -2.35
N ILE A 467 19.52 19.55 -2.35
CA ILE A 467 18.23 19.95 -2.90
C ILE A 467 18.33 19.87 -4.43
N PRO A 468 17.39 19.19 -5.13
CA PRO A 468 17.36 19.13 -6.59
C PRO A 468 17.21 20.49 -7.28
#